data_AF-A0A1I0MFL6-F1
#
_entry.id   AF-A0A1I0MFL6-F1
#
_cell.length_a   1.000
_cell.length_b   1.000
_cell.length_c   1.000
_cell.angle_alpha   90.00
_cell.angle_beta   90.00
_cell.angle_gamma   90.00
#
_symmetry.space_group_name_H-M   'P 1'
#
loop_
_entity.id
_entity.type
_entity.pdbx_description
1 polymer ?
#
loop_
_entity_poly.entity_id
_entity_poly.type
_entity_poly.pdbx_seq_one_letter_code
_entity_poly.pdbx_strand_id
1 'polypeptide(L)'
;MTAQPTESTATGTIRVELFLRNHGSAAVVDPLRRVVARARRLEDEIGATVRVETWASVRPAIEELSDSGTSTSLTVDAFRSWAEREGYTLRPSFERHETPSMLGQCAVEIRVPNVCVAVYEDGDLQCVAPCADRENEKRTYTVERCLDALEAGVTEPFVDDDPQSTDDEDAVERRGDTE
;
A
#
# COMPACT_ATOMS: atom_id res chain seq x y z
N MET A 1 -11.19 20.86 34.01
CA MET A 1 -10.31 19.70 34.29
C MET A 1 -11.25 18.54 34.59
N THR A 2 -11.45 17.59 33.68
CA THR A 2 -10.41 16.70 33.14
C THR A 2 -10.71 16.39 31.67
N ALA A 3 -9.78 16.70 30.76
CA ALA A 3 -9.80 16.13 29.42
C ALA A 3 -9.39 14.66 29.56
N GLN A 4 -10.27 13.75 29.14
CA GLN A 4 -9.89 12.35 29.03
C GLN A 4 -9.02 12.20 27.78
N PRO A 5 -7.90 11.46 27.84
CA PRO A 5 -7.22 11.04 26.62
C PRO A 5 -8.19 10.15 25.84
N THR A 6 -8.43 10.50 24.58
CA THR A 6 -9.05 9.61 23.60
C THR A 6 -8.06 8.49 23.30
N GLU A 7 -8.08 7.46 24.13
CA GLU A 7 -7.48 6.17 23.80
C GLU A 7 -8.41 5.51 22.78
N SER A 8 -8.28 5.91 21.51
CA SER A 8 -8.84 5.17 20.38
C SER A 8 -8.01 3.90 20.18
N THR A 9 -8.08 2.95 21.13
CA THR A 9 -7.73 1.56 20.83
C THR A 9 -8.95 0.89 20.21
N ALA A 10 -9.31 1.34 19.01
CA ALA A 10 -10.03 0.46 18.10
C ALA A 10 -8.99 -0.58 17.67
N THR A 11 -8.99 -1.75 18.31
CA THR A 11 -8.19 -2.89 17.85
C THR A 11 -8.87 -3.42 16.59
N GLY A 12 -8.76 -2.66 15.49
CA GLY A 12 -9.24 -3.04 14.18
C GLY A 12 -8.54 -4.34 13.76
N THR A 13 -9.22 -5.18 12.99
CA THR A 13 -8.61 -6.42 12.51
C THR A 13 -7.62 -6.08 11.40
N ILE A 14 -6.34 -5.96 11.75
CA ILE A 14 -5.27 -5.68 10.78
C ILE A 14 -5.04 -6.94 9.94
N ARG A 15 -5.08 -6.80 8.62
CA ARG A 15 -4.74 -7.85 7.66
C ARG A 15 -3.66 -7.37 6.72
N VAL A 16 -2.58 -8.14 6.61
CA VAL A 16 -1.43 -7.86 5.75
C VAL A 16 -1.40 -8.90 4.64
N GLU A 17 -1.46 -8.45 3.39
CA GLU A 17 -1.38 -9.31 2.22
C GLU A 17 -0.09 -9.02 1.45
N LEU A 18 0.76 -10.04 1.32
CA LEU A 18 2.02 -9.99 0.59
C LEU A 18 1.88 -10.70 -0.75
N PHE A 19 2.16 -10.01 -1.84
CA PHE A 19 2.16 -10.57 -3.19
C PHE A 19 3.58 -10.69 -3.72
N LEU A 20 3.99 -11.92 -4.06
CA LEU A 20 5.33 -12.26 -4.52
C LEU A 20 5.32 -12.66 -6.01
N ARG A 21 6.35 -12.26 -6.76
CA ARG A 21 6.50 -12.72 -8.14
C ARG A 21 7.06 -14.15 -8.16
N ASN A 22 6.39 -15.05 -8.88
CA ASN A 22 6.74 -16.49 -8.96
C ASN A 22 8.14 -16.79 -9.54
N HIS A 23 8.75 -15.84 -10.26
CA HIS A 23 10.05 -16.03 -10.92
C HIS A 23 11.04 -14.96 -10.46
N GLY A 24 11.95 -15.34 -9.56
CA GLY A 24 13.09 -14.53 -9.12
C GLY A 24 14.39 -15.34 -9.15
N SER A 25 15.52 -14.68 -9.43
CA SER A 25 16.83 -15.31 -9.25
C SER A 25 17.11 -15.56 -7.76
N ALA A 26 18.01 -16.48 -7.43
CA ALA A 26 18.38 -16.77 -6.04
C ALA A 26 18.76 -15.50 -5.24
N ALA A 27 19.35 -14.50 -5.91
CA ALA A 27 19.69 -13.20 -5.31
C ALA A 27 18.49 -12.41 -4.78
N VAL A 28 17.27 -12.68 -5.27
CA VAL A 28 16.02 -12.05 -4.83
C VAL A 28 15.31 -12.91 -3.78
N VAL A 29 15.53 -14.23 -3.78
CA VAL A 29 14.83 -15.17 -2.89
C VAL A 29 15.15 -14.92 -1.41
N ASP A 30 16.41 -14.71 -1.04
CA ASP A 30 16.79 -14.48 0.36
C ASP A 30 16.21 -13.17 0.94
N PRO A 31 16.28 -12.02 0.23
CA PRO A 31 15.53 -10.82 0.63
C PRO A 31 14.03 -11.07 0.80
N LEU A 32 13.39 -11.75 -0.15
CA LEU A 32 11.94 -12.03 -0.08
C LEU A 32 11.57 -12.90 1.13
N ARG A 33 12.39 -13.92 1.44
CA ARG A 33 12.20 -14.74 2.64
C ARG A 33 12.25 -13.93 3.91
N ARG A 34 13.16 -12.94 4.01
CA ARG A 34 13.23 -12.03 5.16
C ARG A 34 11.99 -11.15 5.28
N VAL A 35 11.47 -10.65 4.16
CA VAL A 35 10.23 -9.85 4.14
C VAL A 35 9.03 -10.69 4.61
N VAL A 36 8.89 -11.91 4.10
CA VAL A 36 7.84 -12.85 4.54
C VAL A 36 7.97 -13.17 6.03
N ALA A 37 9.19 -13.45 6.51
CA ALA A 37 9.43 -13.73 7.92
C ALA A 37 9.09 -12.53 8.81
N ARG A 38 9.41 -11.29 8.39
CA ARG A 38 8.99 -10.07 9.11
C ARG A 38 7.48 -9.97 9.20
N ALA A 39 6.79 -10.06 8.08
CA ALA A 39 5.34 -9.93 8.09
C ALA A 39 4.69 -11.00 8.97
N ARG A 40 5.17 -12.26 8.93
CA ARG A 40 4.67 -13.32 9.82
C ARG A 40 4.80 -13.01 11.30
N ARG A 41 5.82 -12.24 11.72
CA ARG A 41 5.94 -11.82 13.13
C ARG A 41 4.84 -10.85 13.56
N LEU A 42 4.26 -10.10 12.63
CA LEU A 42 3.12 -9.22 12.93
C LEU A 42 1.89 -10.00 13.44
N GLU A 43 1.77 -11.29 13.09
CA GLU A 43 0.71 -12.15 13.64
C GLU A 43 0.86 -12.31 15.16
N ASP A 44 2.09 -12.45 15.64
CA ASP A 44 2.40 -12.62 17.06
C ASP A 44 2.52 -11.28 17.81
N GLU A 45 3.04 -10.25 17.15
CA GLU A 45 3.36 -8.95 17.79
C GLU A 45 2.13 -8.05 17.93
N ILE A 46 1.30 -7.96 16.88
CA ILE A 46 0.16 -7.04 16.81
C ILE A 46 -1.17 -7.76 16.51
N GLY A 47 -1.18 -9.09 16.46
CA GLY A 47 -2.39 -9.87 16.17
C GLY A 47 -2.88 -9.73 14.73
N ALA A 48 -2.02 -9.32 13.79
CA ALA A 48 -2.41 -9.15 12.40
C ALA A 48 -2.66 -10.51 11.73
N THR A 49 -3.53 -10.55 10.71
CA THR A 49 -3.69 -11.72 9.84
C THR A 49 -2.76 -11.58 8.63
N VAL A 50 -1.81 -12.50 8.44
CA VAL A 50 -0.85 -12.40 7.32
C VAL A 50 -1.12 -13.43 6.25
N ARG A 51 -1.35 -12.95 5.03
CA ARG A 51 -1.52 -13.77 3.82
C ARG A 51 -0.36 -13.54 2.87
N VAL A 52 0.14 -14.63 2.29
CA VAL A 52 1.22 -14.58 1.31
C VAL A 52 0.71 -15.25 0.04
N GLU A 53 0.59 -14.47 -1.02
CA GLU A 53 0.12 -14.89 -2.34
C GLU A 53 1.23 -14.71 -3.37
N THR A 54 1.15 -15.48 -4.44
CA THR A 54 2.03 -15.30 -5.60
C THR A 54 1.23 -14.73 -6.75
N TRP A 55 1.78 -13.70 -7.43
CA TRP A 55 1.20 -13.18 -8.66
C TRP A 55 1.04 -14.33 -9.67
N ALA A 56 -0.18 -14.52 -10.17
CA ALA A 56 -0.41 -15.38 -11.32
C ALA A 56 0.33 -14.81 -12.54
N SER A 57 0.81 -15.66 -13.45
CA SER A 57 1.44 -15.16 -14.69
C SER A 57 0.43 -14.36 -15.49
N VAL A 58 0.63 -13.04 -15.55
CA VAL A 58 -0.30 -12.12 -16.19
C VAL A 58 -0.14 -12.22 -17.71
N ARG A 59 -0.97 -13.06 -18.33
CA ARG A 59 -1.39 -12.86 -19.72
C ARG A 59 -2.89 -12.61 -19.68
N PRO A 60 -3.39 -11.43 -20.08
CA PRO A 60 -4.82 -11.12 -20.01
C PRO A 60 -5.68 -12.16 -20.73
N ALA A 61 -5.20 -12.64 -21.89
CA ALA A 61 -5.86 -13.68 -22.67
C ALA A 61 -5.96 -15.04 -21.96
N ILE A 62 -5.17 -15.28 -20.91
CA ILE A 62 -5.23 -16.49 -20.07
C ILE A 62 -6.04 -16.24 -18.78
N GLU A 63 -6.09 -15.00 -18.27
CA GLU A 63 -6.99 -14.60 -17.18
C GLU A 63 -8.46 -14.73 -17.58
N GLU A 64 -8.84 -14.31 -18.80
CA GLU A 64 -10.21 -14.50 -19.32
C GLU A 64 -10.65 -15.96 -19.43
N LEU A 65 -9.69 -16.91 -19.42
CA LEU A 65 -9.93 -18.35 -19.51
C LEU A 65 -9.76 -19.09 -18.18
N SER A 66 -9.28 -18.43 -17.12
CA SER A 66 -8.98 -19.07 -15.83
C SER A 66 -9.97 -18.66 -14.75
N ASP A 67 -10.92 -19.55 -14.46
CA ASP A 67 -11.93 -19.39 -13.39
C ASP A 67 -11.37 -19.73 -11.98
N SER A 68 -10.04 -19.76 -11.81
CA SER A 68 -9.37 -20.47 -10.70
C SER A 68 -8.28 -19.70 -9.95
N GLY A 69 -8.14 -18.38 -10.16
CA GLY A 69 -7.16 -17.58 -9.42
C GLY A 69 -7.61 -16.13 -9.18
N THR A 70 -7.05 -15.51 -8.15
CA THR A 70 -7.12 -14.06 -7.92
C THR A 70 -6.63 -13.34 -9.18
N SER A 71 -7.52 -12.65 -9.90
CA SER A 71 -7.13 -11.93 -11.10
C SER A 71 -6.14 -10.82 -10.73
N THR A 72 -4.93 -10.92 -11.28
CA THR A 72 -3.87 -9.93 -11.06
C THR A 72 -4.31 -8.57 -11.60
N SER A 73 -5.06 -8.53 -12.71
CA SER A 73 -5.61 -7.27 -13.21
C SER A 73 -6.57 -6.62 -12.21
N LEU A 74 -7.51 -7.38 -11.64
CA LEU A 74 -8.48 -6.85 -10.68
C LEU A 74 -7.80 -6.33 -9.41
N THR A 75 -6.84 -7.09 -8.87
CA THR A 75 -6.06 -6.66 -7.69
C THR A 75 -5.26 -5.39 -7.98
N VAL A 76 -4.56 -5.32 -9.12
CA VAL A 76 -3.78 -4.13 -9.49
C VAL A 76 -4.68 -2.92 -9.73
N ASP A 77 -5.86 -3.10 -10.32
CA ASP A 77 -6.81 -2.01 -10.50
C ASP A 77 -7.37 -1.50 -9.16
N ALA A 78 -7.67 -2.39 -8.21
CA ALA A 78 -8.05 -1.99 -6.85
C ALA A 78 -6.96 -1.16 -6.15
N PHE A 79 -5.69 -1.57 -6.28
CA PHE A 79 -4.57 -0.83 -5.70
C PHE A 79 -4.38 0.53 -6.37
N ARG A 80 -4.58 0.62 -7.69
CA ARG A 80 -4.50 1.90 -8.41
C ARG A 80 -5.61 2.85 -7.98
N SER A 81 -6.84 2.37 -7.85
CA SER A 81 -7.96 3.18 -7.37
C SER A 81 -7.74 3.69 -5.95
N TRP A 82 -7.12 2.89 -5.07
CA TRP A 82 -6.67 3.36 -3.77
C TRP A 82 -5.62 4.47 -3.91
N ALA A 83 -4.55 4.23 -4.66
CA ALA A 83 -3.48 5.21 -4.82
C ALA A 83 -3.97 6.54 -5.39
N GLU A 84 -4.86 6.50 -6.39
CA GLU A 84 -5.45 7.71 -6.98
C GLU A 84 -6.31 8.50 -5.99
N ARG A 85 -7.03 7.81 -5.10
CA ARG A 85 -7.85 8.45 -4.07
C ARG A 85 -7.02 9.06 -2.95
N GLU A 86 -5.97 8.37 -2.53
CA GLU A 86 -5.13 8.77 -1.39
C GLU A 86 -3.93 9.66 -1.80
N GLY A 87 -3.82 10.05 -3.08
CA GLY A 87 -2.74 10.94 -3.54
C GLY A 87 -1.38 10.25 -3.78
N TYR A 88 -1.38 8.93 -3.98
CA TYR A 88 -0.19 8.15 -4.33
C TYR A 88 -0.18 7.74 -5.81
N THR A 89 0.98 7.25 -6.25
CA THR A 89 1.16 6.58 -7.54
C THR A 89 1.85 5.24 -7.34
N LEU A 90 1.37 4.21 -8.04
CA LEU A 90 2.01 2.90 -8.06
C LEU A 90 3.11 2.80 -9.13
N ARG A 91 3.37 3.89 -9.86
CA ARG A 91 4.48 3.95 -10.82
C ARG A 91 5.82 4.18 -10.09
N PRO A 92 6.93 3.61 -10.58
CA PRO A 92 7.06 2.77 -11.79
C PRO A 92 6.78 1.27 -11.56
N SER A 93 6.48 0.86 -10.32
CA SER A 93 6.42 -0.55 -9.92
C SER A 93 5.31 -1.37 -10.59
N PHE A 94 4.19 -0.73 -10.94
CA PHE A 94 3.03 -1.35 -11.57
C PHE A 94 2.75 -0.74 -12.96
N GLU A 95 3.54 -1.13 -13.96
CA GLU A 95 3.45 -0.59 -15.32
C GLU A 95 2.68 -1.52 -16.26
N ARG A 96 1.73 -0.97 -17.04
CA ARG A 96 1.09 -1.69 -18.15
C ARG A 96 1.96 -1.52 -19.39
N HIS A 97 2.51 -2.61 -19.90
CA HIS A 97 3.22 -2.65 -21.18
C HIS A 97 2.35 -3.29 -22.24
N GLU A 98 2.04 -2.55 -23.30
CA GLU A 98 1.45 -3.12 -24.50
C GLU A 98 2.57 -3.75 -25.33
N THR A 99 2.60 -5.09 -25.41
CA THR A 99 3.53 -5.77 -26.29
C THR A 99 2.82 -6.05 -27.62
N PRO A 100 3.32 -5.50 -28.74
CA PRO A 100 2.75 -5.81 -30.05
C PRO A 100 3.01 -7.29 -30.38
N SER A 101 1.93 -8.07 -30.52
CA SER A 101 2.03 -9.44 -31.00
C SER A 101 2.14 -9.45 -32.53
N MET A 102 2.99 -10.32 -33.05
CA MET A 102 3.13 -10.58 -34.49
C MET A 102 1.81 -11.04 -35.15
N LEU A 103 0.83 -11.47 -34.35
CA LEU A 103 -0.51 -11.92 -34.79
C LEU A 103 -1.58 -10.82 -34.78
N GLY A 104 -1.21 -9.54 -34.55
CA GLY A 104 -2.14 -8.40 -34.64
C GLY A 104 -3.02 -8.18 -33.40
N GLN A 105 -2.92 -9.03 -32.38
CA GLN A 105 -3.57 -8.85 -31.08
C GLN A 105 -2.57 -8.22 -30.10
N CYS A 106 -2.73 -6.95 -29.74
CA CYS A 106 -1.91 -6.33 -28.69
C CYS A 106 -2.14 -7.07 -27.37
N ALA A 107 -1.08 -7.64 -26.79
CA ALA A 107 -1.15 -8.23 -25.46
C ALA A 107 -0.76 -7.15 -24.45
N VAL A 108 -1.68 -6.77 -23.56
CA VAL A 108 -1.41 -5.83 -22.47
C VAL A 108 -0.82 -6.61 -21.30
N GLU A 109 0.49 -6.52 -21.07
CA GLU A 109 1.15 -7.18 -19.93
C GLU A 109 1.23 -6.21 -18.74
N ILE A 110 0.78 -6.64 -17.56
CA ILE A 110 0.99 -5.87 -16.32
C ILE A 110 2.31 -6.31 -15.70
N ARG A 111 3.30 -5.41 -15.71
CA ARG A 111 4.54 -5.59 -14.95
C ARG A 111 4.25 -5.28 -13.48
N VAL A 112 4.29 -6.32 -12.65
CA VAL A 112 4.19 -6.24 -11.19
C VAL A 112 5.58 -6.25 -10.54
N PRO A 113 5.75 -5.67 -9.35
CA PRO A 113 7.01 -5.74 -8.62
C PRO A 113 7.30 -7.17 -8.12
N ASN A 114 8.56 -7.41 -7.71
CA ASN A 114 8.95 -8.70 -7.12
C ASN A 114 8.23 -8.99 -5.81
N VAL A 115 7.91 -7.94 -5.05
CA VAL A 115 7.11 -7.96 -3.84
C VAL A 115 6.23 -6.73 -3.76
N CYS A 116 5.01 -6.93 -3.29
CA CYS A 116 4.05 -5.91 -2.93
C CYS A 116 3.44 -6.29 -1.57
N VAL A 117 3.13 -5.29 -0.75
CA VAL A 117 2.33 -5.45 0.47
C VAL A 117 1.09 -4.56 0.37
N ALA A 118 -0.05 -5.11 0.77
CA ALA A 118 -1.29 -4.40 0.98
C ALA A 118 -1.72 -4.57 2.44
N VAL A 119 -2.04 -3.47 3.10
CA VAL A 119 -2.46 -3.43 4.50
C VAL A 119 -3.91 -3.02 4.54
N TYR A 120 -4.70 -3.87 5.18
CA TYR A 120 -6.11 -3.63 5.42
C TYR A 120 -6.35 -3.45 6.92
N GLU A 121 -7.19 -2.50 7.27
CA GLU A 121 -7.71 -2.33 8.62
C GLU A 121 -9.24 -2.39 8.52
N ASP A 122 -9.85 -3.31 9.28
CA ASP A 122 -11.30 -3.55 9.26
C ASP A 122 -11.90 -3.83 7.86
N GLY A 123 -11.06 -4.28 6.93
CA GLY A 123 -11.42 -4.60 5.56
C GLY A 123 -11.16 -3.48 4.56
N ASP A 124 -10.89 -2.26 5.02
CA ASP A 124 -10.54 -1.11 4.19
C ASP A 124 -9.05 -1.10 3.88
N LEU A 125 -8.72 -0.85 2.61
CA LEU A 125 -7.33 -0.78 2.15
C LEU A 125 -6.71 0.54 2.61
N GLN A 126 -5.81 0.46 3.59
CA GLN A 126 -5.14 1.61 4.18
C GLN A 126 -3.83 1.96 3.45
N CYS A 127 -3.09 0.93 3.02
CA CYS A 127 -1.77 1.13 2.47
C CYS A 127 -1.41 0.07 1.41
N VAL A 128 -0.78 0.49 0.31
CA VAL A 128 -0.11 -0.38 -0.65
C VAL A 128 1.33 0.09 -0.86
N ALA A 129 2.30 -0.82 -0.73
CA ALA A 129 3.70 -0.58 -1.10
C ALA A 129 4.22 -1.66 -2.06
N PRO A 130 5.11 -1.35 -3.02
CA PRO A 130 5.74 -0.06 -3.22
C PRO A 130 4.84 0.96 -3.94
N CYS A 131 4.86 2.20 -3.46
CA CYS A 131 4.20 3.35 -4.07
C CYS A 131 5.10 4.60 -3.96
N ALA A 132 4.72 5.68 -4.62
CA ALA A 132 5.35 6.98 -4.47
C ALA A 132 4.28 8.05 -4.23
N ASP A 133 4.66 9.14 -3.60
CA ASP A 133 3.83 10.33 -3.48
C ASP A 133 3.57 10.93 -4.87
N ARG A 134 2.32 11.34 -5.13
CA ARG A 134 1.93 11.87 -6.45
C ARG A 134 2.46 13.29 -6.68
N GLU A 135 2.53 14.11 -5.65
CA GLU A 135 3.10 15.47 -5.73
C GLU A 135 4.62 15.44 -5.75
N ASN A 136 5.22 14.45 -5.09
CA ASN A 136 6.67 14.30 -4.98
C ASN A 136 7.12 12.87 -5.34
N GLU A 137 7.28 12.60 -6.64
CA GLU A 137 7.70 11.28 -7.15
C GLU A 137 9.06 10.79 -6.60
N LYS A 138 9.87 11.66 -5.97
CA LYS A 138 11.10 11.26 -5.28
C LYS A 138 10.84 10.60 -3.92
N ARG A 139 9.68 10.86 -3.32
CA ARG A 139 9.24 10.27 -2.06
C ARG A 139 8.59 8.92 -2.35
N THR A 140 9.41 7.88 -2.33
CA THR A 140 8.99 6.50 -2.55
C THR A 140 8.83 5.77 -1.23
N TYR A 141 7.73 5.03 -1.08
CA TYR A 141 7.49 4.15 0.04
C TYR A 141 7.74 2.70 -0.37
N THR A 142 8.58 2.02 0.40
CA THR A 142 8.97 0.63 0.14
C THR A 142 8.22 -0.34 1.06
N VAL A 143 8.25 -1.63 0.70
CA VAL A 143 7.66 -2.70 1.52
C VAL A 143 8.31 -2.75 2.91
N GLU A 144 9.63 -2.53 2.98
CA GLU A 144 10.37 -2.51 4.23
C GLU A 144 9.89 -1.40 5.17
N ARG A 145 9.72 -0.17 4.64
CA ARG A 145 9.21 0.96 5.43
C ARG A 145 7.80 0.72 5.96
N CYS A 146 6.94 0.11 5.13
CA CYS A 146 5.59 -0.27 5.54
C CYS A 146 5.64 -1.30 6.69
N LEU A 147 6.49 -2.31 6.59
CA LEU A 147 6.68 -3.29 7.67
C LEU A 147 7.30 -2.67 8.94
N ASP A 148 8.26 -1.74 8.81
CA ASP A 148 8.83 -1.01 9.94
C ASP A 148 7.74 -0.26 10.73
N ALA A 149 6.82 0.39 10.03
CA ALA A 149 5.72 1.13 10.64
C ALA A 149 4.71 0.21 11.33
N LEU A 150 4.37 -0.93 10.71
CA LEU A 150 3.48 -1.93 11.32
C LEU A 150 4.09 -2.56 12.58
N GLU A 151 5.39 -2.85 12.56
CA GLU A 151 6.13 -3.32 13.75
C GLU A 151 6.14 -2.25 14.87
N ALA A 152 6.02 -0.97 14.51
CA ALA A 152 5.85 0.15 15.45
C ALA A 152 4.38 0.39 15.86
N GLY A 153 3.42 -0.38 15.34
CA GLY A 153 1.99 -0.23 15.61
C GLY A 153 1.27 0.85 14.80
N VAL A 154 1.88 1.33 13.71
CA VAL A 154 1.30 2.34 12.81
C VAL A 154 0.70 1.65 11.59
N THR A 155 -0.61 1.75 11.41
CA THR A 155 -1.37 1.13 10.30
C THR A 155 -1.44 2.02 9.05
N GLU A 156 -1.20 3.32 9.21
CA GLU A 156 -1.11 4.32 8.14
C GLU A 156 0.34 4.80 7.96
N PRO A 157 1.22 4.00 7.35
CA PRO A 157 2.67 4.24 7.31
C PRO A 157 3.10 5.43 6.43
N PHE A 158 2.16 6.04 5.71
CA PHE A 158 2.42 7.09 4.71
C PHE A 158 1.85 8.45 5.12
N VAL A 159 1.12 8.53 6.23
CA VAL A 159 0.75 9.83 6.81
C VAL A 159 2.03 10.41 7.39
N ASP A 160 2.69 11.25 6.60
CA ASP A 160 3.61 12.20 7.19
C ASP A 160 2.76 13.22 7.92
N ASP A 161 3.04 13.39 9.21
CA ASP A 161 2.56 14.47 10.05
C ASP A 161 2.87 15.77 9.30
N ASP A 162 1.91 16.28 8.52
CA ASP A 162 1.99 17.61 7.94
C ASP A 162 1.63 18.58 9.08
N PRO A 163 2.60 19.28 9.67
CA PRO A 163 2.33 20.13 10.81
C PRO A 163 1.71 21.48 10.39
N GLN A 164 1.16 21.62 9.17
CA GLN A 164 0.70 22.93 8.67
C GLN A 164 -0.82 23.14 8.70
N SER A 165 -1.59 22.31 9.40
CA SER A 165 -3.01 22.58 9.67
C SER A 165 -3.30 22.96 11.12
N THR A 166 -2.43 23.76 11.73
CA THR A 166 -2.76 24.51 12.95
C THR A 166 -2.23 25.93 12.84
N ASP A 167 -3.01 26.86 13.41
CA ASP A 167 -2.85 28.33 13.46
C ASP A 167 -3.41 29.04 12.21
N ASP A 168 -4.39 29.95 12.24
CA ASP A 168 -5.16 30.60 13.32
C ASP A 168 -6.18 31.50 12.58
N GLU A 169 -7.48 31.21 12.63
CA GLU A 169 -8.53 32.20 12.27
C GLU A 169 -9.51 32.42 13.43
N ASP A 170 -8.99 32.44 14.66
CA ASP A 170 -9.72 33.00 15.80
C ASP A 170 -8.79 33.81 16.71
N ALA A 171 -8.32 34.95 16.17
CA ALA A 171 -7.85 36.07 16.99
C ALA A 171 -8.70 37.29 16.68
N VAL A 172 -9.87 37.30 17.33
CA VAL A 172 -10.74 38.45 17.53
C VAL A 172 -9.90 39.71 17.85
N GLU A 173 -9.87 40.69 16.95
CA GLU A 173 -9.32 42.01 17.27
C GLU A 173 -10.25 42.70 18.27
N ARG A 174 -10.00 42.46 19.56
CA ARG A 174 -10.36 43.40 20.64
C ARG A 174 -9.18 44.36 20.83
N ARG A 175 -9.31 45.54 20.23
CA ARG A 175 -8.81 46.82 20.77
C ARG A 175 -10.01 47.78 20.61
N GLY A 176 -10.70 48.22 21.68
CA GLY A 176 -10.25 49.19 22.68
C GLY A 176 -9.92 50.53 22.00
N ASP A 177 -10.33 51.72 22.41
CA ASP A 177 -11.14 52.26 23.50
C ASP A 177 -11.26 53.77 23.15
N THR A 178 -12.37 54.42 23.51
CA THR A 178 -12.49 55.84 23.90
C THR A 178 -11.75 56.95 23.10
N GLU A 179 -12.52 57.83 22.43
CA GLU A 179 -12.68 59.27 22.77
C GLU A 179 -13.84 59.91 21.99
#